data_AF-A0A235J0Y9-F1
#
_entry.id   AF-A0A235J0Y9-F1
#
_cell.length_a   1.000
_cell.length_b   1.000
_cell.length_c   1.000
_cell.angle_alpha   90.00
_cell.angle_beta   90.00
_cell.angle_gamma   90.00
#
_symmetry.space_group_name_H-M   'P 1'
#
loop_
_entity.id
_entity.type
_entity.pdbx_description
1 polymer ?
#
loop_
_entity_poly.entity_id
_entity_poly.type
_entity_poly.pdbx_seq_one_letter_code
_entity_poly.pdbx_strand_id
1 'polypeptide(L)' 'MQIVTSWMRQGIQQGIQQGELTLILRQLNRRIGEVNPQLQERIQTLSTNELETLGEALLDFTTATDLEAWFEAR' A
#
# COMPACT_ATOMS: atom_id res chain seq x y z
N MET A 1 17.84 -28.01 -7.05
CA MET A 1 18.18 -27.40 -5.75
C MET A 1 18.24 -25.90 -5.95
N GLN A 2 17.24 -25.14 -5.47
CA GLN A 2 17.24 -23.69 -5.64
C GLN A 2 17.88 -23.04 -4.42
N ILE A 3 19.07 -22.47 -4.60
CA ILE A 3 19.75 -21.68 -3.56
C ILE A 3 19.24 -20.26 -3.68
N VAL A 4 18.04 -20.00 -3.16
CA VAL A 4 17.59 -18.62 -2.95
C VAL A 4 18.34 -18.08 -1.74
N THR A 5 19.35 -17.27 -2.00
CA THR A 5 20.18 -16.59 -1.00
C THR A 5 19.37 -15.52 -0.25
N SER A 6 19.79 -15.15 0.96
CA SER A 6 19.09 -14.17 1.82
C SER A 6 18.82 -12.84 1.08
N TRP A 7 19.81 -12.33 0.35
CA TRP A 7 19.68 -11.09 -0.43
C TRP A 7 18.65 -11.21 -1.57
N MET A 8 18.50 -12.39 -2.19
CA MET A 8 17.52 -12.60 -3.25
C MET A 8 16.09 -12.61 -2.68
N ARG A 9 15.89 -13.21 -1.50
CA ARG A 9 14.58 -13.14 -0.81
C ARG A 9 14.22 -11.72 -0.44
N GLN A 10 15.19 -10.96 0.11
CA GLN A 10 14.99 -9.55 0.44
C GLN A 10 14.62 -8.73 -0.79
N GLY A 11 15.32 -8.94 -1.92
CA GLY A 11 15.02 -8.24 -3.17
C GLY A 11 13.61 -8.56 -3.70
N ILE A 12 13.17 -9.82 -3.62
CA ILE A 12 11.80 -10.22 -3.99
C ILE A 12 10.79 -9.53 -3.08
N GLN A 13 11.00 -9.56 -1.76
CA GLN A 13 10.09 -8.96 -0.80
C GLN A 13 9.99 -7.43 -0.96
N GLN A 14 11.11 -6.75 -1.18
CA GLN A 14 11.13 -5.31 -1.50
C GLN A 14 10.41 -5.01 -2.82
N GLY A 15 10.61 -5.84 -3.85
CA GLY A 15 9.93 -5.70 -5.14
C GLY A 15 8.42 -5.85 -5.02
N ILE A 16 7.94 -6.81 -4.22
CA ILE A 16 6.51 -7.01 -3.94
C ILE A 16 5.95 -5.78 -3.22
N GLN A 17 6.56 -5.36 -2.11
CA GLN A 17 6.11 -4.21 -1.33
C GLN A 17 6.05 -2.92 -2.17
N GLN A 18 7.08 -2.65 -2.99
CA GLN A 18 7.12 -1.48 -3.85
C GLN A 18 6.04 -1.53 -4.95
N GLY A 19 5.79 -2.73 -5.49
CA GLY A 19 4.74 -2.96 -6.49
C GLY A 19 3.34 -2.69 -5.94
N GLU A 20 3.05 -3.23 -4.76
CA GLU A 20 1.78 -3.01 -4.06
C GLU A 20 1.56 -1.55 -3.71
N LEU A 21 2.55 -0.90 -3.10
CA LEU A 21 2.51 0.53 -2.78
C LEU A 21 2.19 1.39 -4.02
N THR A 22 2.87 1.12 -5.14
CA THR A 22 2.67 1.84 -6.40
C THR A 22 1.25 1.63 -6.93
N LEU A 23 0.73 0.40 -6.84
CA LEU A 23 -0.61 0.08 -7.30
C LEU A 23 -1.66 0.76 -6.43
N ILE A 24 -1.53 0.68 -5.10
CA ILE A 24 -2.46 1.28 -4.13
C ILE A 24 -2.55 2.79 -4.32
N LEU A 25 -1.42 3.49 -4.42
CA LEU A 25 -1.42 4.94 -4.66
C LEU A 25 -2.15 5.31 -5.95
N ARG A 26 -1.98 4.53 -7.03
CA ARG A 26 -2.69 4.74 -8.29
C ARG A 26 -4.18 4.46 -8.17
N GLN A 27 -4.59 3.45 -7.41
CA GLN A 27 -6.00 3.12 -7.22
C GLN A 27 -6.70 4.14 -6.34
N LEU A 28 -6.07 4.59 -5.27
CA LEU A 28 -6.59 5.67 -4.43
C LEU A 28 -6.76 6.96 -5.24
N ASN A 29 -5.75 7.35 -6.01
CA ASN A 29 -5.84 8.52 -6.90
C ASN A 29 -7.01 8.43 -7.91
N ARG A 30 -7.36 7.22 -8.36
CA ARG A 30 -8.48 6.99 -9.28
C ARG A 30 -9.85 6.98 -8.58
N ARG A 31 -9.92 6.51 -7.34
CA ARG A 31 -11.17 6.34 -6.60
C ARG A 31 -11.61 7.59 -5.87
N ILE A 32 -10.69 8.18 -5.12
CA ILE A 32 -10.98 9.29 -4.18
C ILE A 32 -10.36 10.62 -4.62
N GLY A 33 -9.72 10.65 -5.78
CA GLY A 33 -8.98 11.81 -6.28
C GLY A 33 -7.56 11.89 -5.70
N GLU A 34 -6.87 12.99 -5.97
CA GLU A 34 -5.47 13.16 -5.59
C GLU A 34 -5.27 13.01 -4.07
N VAL A 35 -4.51 11.98 -3.68
CA VAL A 35 -4.13 11.75 -2.29
C VAL A 35 -3.08 12.78 -1.89
N ASN A 36 -3.30 13.51 -0.80
CA ASN A 36 -2.35 14.53 -0.34
C ASN A 36 -0.98 13.92 0.05
N PRO A 37 0.12 14.71 0.01
CA PRO A 37 1.46 14.19 0.28
C PRO A 37 1.62 13.52 1.64
N GLN A 38 0.96 14.04 2.69
CA GLN A 38 1.03 13.50 4.04
C GLN A 38 0.44 12.08 4.12
N LEU A 39 -0.69 11.84 3.46
CA LEU A 39 -1.27 10.50 3.36
C LEU A 39 -0.42 9.58 2.50
N GLN A 40 0.18 10.08 1.41
CA GLN A 40 1.13 9.29 0.62
C GLN A 40 2.32 8.82 1.45
N GLU A 41 2.91 9.70 2.26
CA GLU A 41 4.00 9.34 3.19
C GLU A 41 3.55 8.30 4.21
N ARG A 42 2.34 8.43 4.78
CA ARG A 42 1.79 7.40 5.68
C ARG A 42 1.67 6.05 4.98
N ILE A 43 1.15 6.01 3.75
CA ILE A 43 1.02 4.76 2.97
C ILE A 43 2.39 4.13 2.70
N GLN A 44 3.43 4.93 2.44
CA GLN A 44 4.80 4.43 2.21
C GLN A 44 5.42 3.74 3.43
N THR A 45 4.92 4.01 4.64
CA THR A 45 5.39 3.36 5.88
C THR A 45 4.68 2.04 6.18
N LEU A 46 3.68 1.66 5.38
CA LEU A 46 2.94 0.41 5.57
C LEU A 46 3.79 -0.82 5.23
N SER A 47 3.66 -1.85 6.06
CA SER A 47 4.15 -3.18 5.75
C SER A 47 3.36 -3.80 4.59
N THR A 48 3.91 -4.85 3.96
CA THR A 48 3.23 -5.60 2.88
C THR A 48 1.83 -6.06 3.31
N ASN A 49 1.67 -6.64 4.50
CA ASN A 49 0.35 -7.09 4.98
C ASN A 49 -0.66 -5.94 5.15
N GLU A 50 -0.18 -4.76 5.56
CA GLU A 50 -1.04 -3.57 5.70
C GLU A 50 -1.40 -2.98 4.34
N LEU A 51 -0.50 -3.06 3.35
CA LEU A 51 -0.79 -2.72 1.97
C LEU A 51 -1.83 -3.67 1.37
N GLU A 52 -1.72 -4.98 1.59
CA GLU A 52 -2.74 -5.95 1.19
C GLU A 52 -4.11 -5.61 1.80
N THR A 53 -4.15 -5.34 3.11
CA THR A 53 -5.38 -4.98 3.84
C THR A 53 -5.98 -3.66 3.31
N LEU A 54 -5.15 -2.65 3.06
CA LEU A 54 -5.57 -1.40 2.42
C LEU A 54 -6.07 -1.63 0.99
N GLY A 55 -5.46 -2.57 0.27
CA GLY A 55 -5.83 -2.99 -1.08
C GLY A 55 -7.25 -3.52 -1.20
N GLU A 56 -7.73 -4.21 -0.16
CA GLU A 56 -9.12 -4.66 -0.05
C GLU A 56 -10.04 -3.51 0.38
N ALA A 57 -9.69 -2.81 1.46
CA ALA A 57 -10.50 -1.73 2.02
C ALA A 57 -10.74 -0.58 1.03
N LEU A 58 -9.74 -0.26 0.19
CA LEU A 58 -9.86 0.83 -0.78
C LEU A 58 -10.95 0.60 -1.82
N LEU A 59 -11.44 -0.64 -1.98
CA LEU A 59 -12.53 -0.94 -2.89
C LEU A 59 -13.86 -0.30 -2.46
N ASP A 60 -14.01 -0.05 -1.16
CA ASP A 60 -15.20 0.56 -0.55
C ASP A 60 -15.05 2.08 -0.35
N PHE A 61 -13.86 2.66 -0.61
CA PHE A 61 -13.63 4.08 -0.42
C PHE A 61 -14.36 4.93 -1.46
N THR A 62 -14.94 6.02 -0.97
CA THR A 62 -15.64 7.05 -1.75
C THR A 62 -14.98 8.42 -1.61
N THR A 63 -14.29 8.67 -0.50
CA THR A 63 -13.65 9.95 -0.19
C THR A 63 -12.30 9.77 0.51
N ALA A 64 -11.52 10.86 0.59
CA ALA A 64 -10.29 10.89 1.37
C ALA A 64 -10.52 10.63 2.87
N THR A 65 -11.70 10.99 3.40
CA THR A 65 -12.08 10.71 4.78
C THR A 65 -12.15 9.21 5.09
N ASP A 66 -12.51 8.38 4.10
CA ASP A 66 -12.55 6.92 4.29
C ASP A 66 -11.14 6.34 4.49
N LEU A 67 -10.15 6.88 3.75
CA LEU A 67 -8.74 6.54 3.92
C LEU A 67 -8.21 6.99 5.28
N GLU A 68 -8.56 8.21 5.71
CA GLU A 68 -8.21 8.70 7.05
C GLU A 68 -8.82 7.82 8.14
N ALA A 69 -10.11 7.49 8.03
CA ALA A 69 -10.80 6.61 8.98
C ALA A 69 -10.17 5.21 9.04
N TRP A 70 -9.75 4.66 7.90
CA TRP A 70 -9.03 3.38 7.86
C TRP A 70 -7.71 3.44 8.64
N PHE A 71 -6.96 4.54 8.50
CA PHE A 71 -5.72 4.72 9.24
C PHE A 71 -5.92 4.84 10.76
N GLU A 72 -7.05 5.40 11.22
CA GLU A 72 -7.38 5.51 12.65
C GLU A 72 -7.94 4.21 13.25
N ALA A 73 -8.53 3.34 12.42
CA ALA A 73 -9.08 2.05 12.83
C ALA A 73 -8.05 0.91 12.87
N ARG A 74 -6.84 1.17 12.37
CA ARG A 74 -5.71 0.22 12.26
C ARG A 74 -5.03 -0.07 13.60
#